data_AF-A0A2U1IUT5-F1
#
_entry.id   AF-A0A2U1IUT5-F1
#
_cell.length_a   1.000
_cell.length_b   1.000
_cell.length_c   1.000
_cell.angle_alpha   90.00
_cell.angle_beta   90.00
_cell.angle_gamma   90.00
#
_symmetry.space_group_name_H-M   'P 1'
#
loop_
_entity.id
_entity.type
_entity.pdbx_description
1 polymer ?
#
loop_
_entity_poly.entity_id
_entity_poly.type
_entity_poly.pdbx_seq_one_letter_code
_entity_poly.pdbx_strand_id
1 'polypeptide(L)'
;MSYDRALTVFSPDGHLFQVDYAQEAVRKGTCAVSVRGKDSVVLGVEKKTVLKLQDPRTFRKIHMLDEHIFLASAGLNADARVLVDRARTQCQSHRLTVEDPATVEYITRFVAETKQKYTQSGGRRPFGVSTLIIGLDPDSTPRLFQTDPSGNYYEWSANCIGRGSDVIKEYLEKSYTENMDETEAITLTIKSLMEVVQTGAKNIEIVSISKGGIRRLSIPEVEEITEKIQAEKAAAEKQKKKPQQQYASLYFIVSVTPNDNELLMLELIHRYVEILDKYFGNVCELDLIFNFQKAYFILNEYIMAGEMQESSKKTILRVTLQQDEIETQENSERGWGELNLDGVAKSALLSVQEFRQSLSR
;
A
#
# COMPACT_ATOMS: atom_id res chain seq x y z
N MET A 1 -42.63 11.63 11.47
CA MET A 1 -42.21 10.31 10.92
C MET A 1 -40.71 10.20 11.11
N SER A 2 -40.25 9.21 11.87
CA SER A 2 -38.82 8.87 11.91
C SER A 2 -38.48 8.06 10.65
N TYR A 3 -37.35 8.37 10.00
CA TYR A 3 -36.84 7.60 8.86
C TYR A 3 -35.98 6.41 9.34
N ASP A 4 -36.54 5.53 10.17
CA ASP A 4 -35.85 4.35 10.74
C ASP A 4 -35.78 3.15 9.78
N ARG A 5 -35.43 3.39 8.51
CA ARG A 5 -35.21 2.30 7.56
C ARG A 5 -33.82 1.68 7.77
N ALA A 6 -33.73 0.35 7.76
CA ALA A 6 -32.45 -0.34 7.75
C ALA A 6 -31.68 0.03 6.46
N LEU A 7 -30.55 0.73 6.62
CA LEU A 7 -29.68 1.15 5.51
C LEU A 7 -28.58 0.13 5.24
N THR A 8 -27.95 -0.36 6.31
CA THR A 8 -26.91 -1.40 6.24
C THR A 8 -27.59 -2.76 6.30
N VAL A 9 -27.69 -3.42 5.15
CA VAL A 9 -28.28 -4.75 4.99
C VAL A 9 -27.25 -5.71 4.39
N PHE A 10 -27.37 -6.99 4.73
CA PHE A 10 -26.54 -8.04 4.15
C PHE A 10 -26.90 -8.25 2.67
N SER A 11 -25.88 -8.38 1.83
CA SER A 11 -26.03 -8.89 0.48
C SER A 11 -26.33 -10.40 0.50
N PRO A 12 -26.83 -10.98 -0.61
CA PRO A 12 -27.02 -12.42 -0.74
C PRO A 12 -25.75 -13.24 -0.43
N ASP A 13 -24.58 -12.66 -0.70
CA ASP A 13 -23.26 -13.28 -0.49
C ASP A 13 -22.67 -12.99 0.90
N GLY A 14 -23.43 -12.34 1.79
CA GLY A 14 -23.01 -12.03 3.17
C GLY A 14 -22.20 -10.75 3.36
N HIS A 15 -22.04 -9.94 2.32
CA HIS A 15 -21.32 -8.65 2.40
C HIS A 15 -22.17 -7.52 2.95
N LEU A 16 -21.53 -6.51 3.55
CA LEU A 16 -22.17 -5.27 3.97
C LEU A 16 -21.72 -4.12 3.07
N PHE A 17 -22.39 -3.94 1.92
CA PHE A 17 -21.97 -2.96 0.91
C PHE A 17 -21.81 -1.52 1.45
N GLN A 18 -22.62 -1.11 2.43
CA GLN A 18 -22.48 0.22 3.04
C GLN A 18 -21.15 0.40 3.78
N VAL A 19 -20.62 -0.68 4.35
CA VAL A 19 -19.30 -0.69 4.99
C VAL A 19 -18.20 -0.71 3.93
N ASP A 20 -18.38 -1.50 2.86
CA ASP A 20 -17.42 -1.54 1.74
C ASP A 20 -17.30 -0.17 1.07
N TYR A 21 -18.41 0.54 0.85
CA TYR A 21 -18.40 1.91 0.32
C TYR A 21 -17.74 2.90 1.27
N ALA A 22 -17.91 2.72 2.59
CA ALA A 22 -17.22 3.53 3.58
C ALA A 22 -15.69 3.29 3.52
N GLN A 23 -15.26 2.04 3.31
CA GLN A 23 -13.85 1.68 3.09
C GLN A 23 -13.29 2.35 1.82
N GLU A 24 -14.06 2.40 0.74
CA GLU A 24 -13.66 3.11 -0.48
C GLU A 24 -13.49 4.62 -0.26
N ALA A 25 -14.31 5.23 0.61
CA ALA A 25 -14.12 6.63 1.00
C ALA A 25 -12.79 6.83 1.74
N VAL A 26 -12.37 5.87 2.57
CA VAL A 26 -11.06 5.88 3.25
C VAL A 26 -9.92 5.83 2.24
N ARG A 27 -9.98 4.94 1.24
CA ARG A 27 -8.96 4.79 0.18
C ARG A 27 -8.73 6.08 -0.62
N LYS A 28 -9.75 6.94 -0.70
CA LYS A 28 -9.67 8.27 -1.35
C LYS A 28 -9.17 9.39 -0.42
N GLY A 29 -9.10 9.13 0.88
CA GLY A 29 -8.59 10.08 1.89
C GLY A 29 -7.08 10.29 1.78
N THR A 30 -6.56 11.42 2.26
CA THR A 30 -5.10 11.63 2.31
C THR A 30 -4.43 10.62 3.24
N CYS A 31 -3.15 10.38 3.02
CA CYS A 31 -2.42 9.35 3.75
C CYS A 31 -2.13 9.76 5.22
N ALA A 32 -2.09 8.77 6.11
CA ALA A 32 -1.54 8.87 7.46
C ALA A 32 -0.75 7.60 7.78
N VAL A 33 0.40 7.76 8.42
CA VAL A 33 1.33 6.68 8.75
C VAL A 33 1.71 6.81 10.22
N SER A 34 1.87 5.69 10.91
CA SER A 34 2.39 5.68 12.27
C SER A 34 3.35 4.52 12.49
N VAL A 35 4.38 4.79 13.29
CA VAL A 35 5.43 3.86 13.66
C VAL A 35 5.61 3.92 15.18
N ARG A 36 5.61 2.74 15.83
CA ARG A 36 5.95 2.59 17.24
C ARG A 36 7.45 2.32 17.36
N GLY A 37 8.15 3.19 18.08
CA GLY A 37 9.52 2.95 18.55
C GLY A 37 9.52 2.28 19.93
N LYS A 38 10.69 2.20 20.54
CA LYS A 38 10.88 1.57 21.86
C LYS A 38 10.16 2.30 22.99
N ASP A 39 10.40 3.61 23.09
CA ASP A 39 9.87 4.49 24.16
C ASP A 39 9.05 5.66 23.58
N SER A 40 8.67 5.54 22.31
CA SER A 40 7.97 6.60 21.56
C SER A 40 7.00 6.03 20.53
N VAL A 41 5.99 6.80 20.17
CA VAL A 41 5.13 6.53 19.01
C VAL A 41 5.02 7.78 18.15
N VAL A 42 5.18 7.61 16.84
CA VAL A 42 5.20 8.69 15.87
C VAL A 42 3.99 8.59 14.96
N LEU A 43 3.32 9.71 14.72
CA LEU A 43 2.21 9.84 13.79
C LEU A 43 2.53 10.92 12.76
N GLY A 44 2.60 10.51 11.51
CA GLY A 44 2.78 11.37 10.35
C GLY A 44 1.53 11.42 9.48
N VAL A 45 1.20 12.60 8.97
CA VAL A 45 0.06 12.78 8.06
C VAL A 45 0.43 13.61 6.84
N GLU A 46 -0.16 13.26 5.71
CA GLU A 46 -0.20 14.10 4.53
C GLU A 46 -1.19 15.25 4.73
N LYS A 47 -0.66 16.48 4.69
CA LYS A 47 -1.41 17.73 4.60
C LYS A 47 -1.67 18.07 3.14
N LYS A 48 -2.92 18.43 2.84
CA LYS A 48 -3.23 19.04 1.54
C LYS A 48 -2.59 20.42 1.46
N THR A 49 -2.01 20.73 0.30
CA THR A 49 -1.58 22.08 -0.03
C THR A 49 -2.74 23.04 0.18
N VAL A 50 -2.54 24.00 1.10
CA VAL A 50 -3.54 25.01 1.41
C VAL A 50 -3.58 26.01 0.26
N LEU A 51 -4.78 26.31 -0.24
CA LEU A 51 -4.95 27.34 -1.27
C LEU A 51 -4.57 28.71 -0.70
N LYS A 52 -4.04 29.61 -1.54
CA LYS A 52 -3.56 30.94 -1.08
C LYS A 52 -4.60 31.75 -0.30
N LEU A 53 -5.89 31.53 -0.57
CA LEU A 53 -7.01 32.23 0.08
C LEU A 53 -7.55 31.52 1.33
N GLN A 54 -7.06 30.32 1.64
CA GLN A 54 -7.52 29.53 2.77
C GLN A 54 -6.60 29.72 3.98
N ASP A 55 -7.17 29.96 5.16
CA ASP A 55 -6.39 30.01 6.39
C ASP A 55 -5.87 28.60 6.74
N PRO A 56 -4.53 28.39 6.72
CA PRO A 56 -3.93 27.09 7.03
C PRO A 56 -4.23 26.60 8.45
N ARG A 57 -4.62 27.47 9.38
CA ARG A 57 -4.91 27.11 10.78
C ARG A 57 -6.21 26.32 10.93
N THR A 58 -7.12 26.43 9.97
CA THR A 58 -8.47 25.85 10.04
C THR A 58 -8.46 24.33 9.88
N PHE A 59 -7.50 23.79 9.13
CA PHE A 59 -7.44 22.36 8.83
C PHE A 59 -6.34 21.66 9.63
N ARG A 60 -6.75 20.75 10.51
CA ARG A 60 -5.84 19.85 11.24
C ARG A 60 -6.34 18.43 11.07
N LYS A 61 -5.42 17.51 10.79
CA LYS A 61 -5.72 16.08 10.64
C LYS A 61 -5.29 15.25 11.84
N ILE A 62 -4.31 15.75 12.60
CA ILE A 62 -3.92 15.22 13.89
C ILE A 62 -4.71 15.95 14.98
N HIS A 63 -5.50 15.20 15.74
CA HIS A 63 -6.34 15.69 16.80
C HIS A 63 -5.86 15.15 18.14
N MET A 64 -5.56 16.04 19.08
CA MET A 64 -5.35 15.67 20.48
C MET A 64 -6.71 15.28 21.09
N LEU A 65 -6.81 14.04 21.58
CA LEU A 65 -7.98 13.56 22.32
C LEU A 65 -7.80 13.77 23.82
N ASP A 66 -6.57 13.57 24.28
CA ASP A 66 -6.13 13.80 25.65
C ASP A 66 -4.64 14.19 25.65
N GLU A 67 -4.08 14.53 26.81
CA GLU A 67 -2.67 14.94 26.96
C GLU A 67 -1.68 13.87 26.46
N HIS A 68 -2.06 12.60 26.48
CA HIS A 68 -1.25 11.45 26.09
C HIS A 68 -1.80 10.71 24.86
N ILE A 69 -2.92 11.14 24.27
CA ILE A 69 -3.61 10.42 23.18
C ILE A 69 -3.88 11.35 21.98
N PHE A 70 -3.44 10.91 20.81
CA PHE A 70 -3.67 11.58 19.53
C PHE A 70 -4.36 10.65 18.53
N LEU A 71 -5.17 11.25 17.66
CA LEU A 71 -5.89 10.56 16.60
C LEU A 71 -5.65 11.27 15.28
N ALA A 72 -5.28 10.50 14.25
CA ALA A 72 -5.39 10.92 12.85
C ALA A 72 -6.42 10.07 12.13
N SER A 73 -7.09 10.66 11.14
CA SER A 73 -8.13 9.98 10.36
C SER A 73 -7.84 10.04 8.86
N ALA A 74 -8.23 9.00 8.11
CA ALA A 74 -8.32 9.05 6.66
C ALA A 74 -9.77 8.78 6.22
N GLY A 75 -10.24 9.49 5.20
CA GLY A 75 -11.61 9.42 4.70
C GLY A 75 -12.34 10.77 4.82
N LEU A 76 -13.59 10.74 5.26
CA LEU A 76 -14.43 11.94 5.40
C LEU A 76 -14.07 12.77 6.65
N ASN A 77 -13.50 13.95 6.47
CA ASN A 77 -13.07 14.81 7.60
C ASN A 77 -14.23 15.25 8.52
N ALA A 78 -15.43 15.43 7.97
CA ALA A 78 -16.61 15.78 8.77
C ALA A 78 -17.01 14.66 9.75
N ASP A 79 -16.95 13.42 9.27
CA ASP A 79 -17.19 12.21 10.08
C ASP A 79 -16.12 12.07 11.17
N ALA A 80 -14.85 12.31 10.82
CA ALA A 80 -13.75 12.26 11.78
C ALA A 80 -13.95 13.24 12.95
N ARG A 81 -14.41 14.47 12.67
CA ARG A 81 -14.65 15.49 13.70
C ARG A 81 -15.66 15.02 14.75
N VAL A 82 -16.74 14.37 14.32
CA VAL A 82 -17.77 13.83 15.23
C VAL A 82 -17.17 12.74 16.14
N LEU A 83 -16.33 11.86 15.60
CA LEU A 83 -15.66 10.83 16.38
C LEU A 83 -14.66 11.44 17.38
N VAL A 84 -13.90 12.45 16.96
CA VAL A 84 -12.94 13.16 17.82
C VAL A 84 -13.64 13.81 19.01
N ASP A 85 -14.74 14.53 18.78
CA ASP A 85 -15.45 15.23 19.86
C ASP A 85 -16.09 14.25 20.85
N ARG A 86 -16.60 13.11 20.36
CA ARG A 86 -17.07 12.02 21.23
C ARG A 86 -15.94 11.38 22.02
N ALA A 87 -14.81 11.09 21.39
CA ALA A 87 -13.67 10.47 22.05
C ALA A 87 -13.09 11.39 23.14
N ARG A 88 -12.98 12.71 22.89
CA ARG A 88 -12.59 13.70 23.90
C ARG A 88 -13.52 13.70 25.10
N THR A 89 -14.82 13.72 24.85
CA THR A 89 -15.83 13.66 25.91
C THR A 89 -15.66 12.38 26.72
N GLN A 90 -15.37 11.26 26.06
CA GLN A 90 -15.12 9.99 26.73
C GLN A 90 -13.84 9.98 27.56
N CYS A 91 -12.74 10.58 27.10
CA CYS A 91 -11.52 10.74 27.89
C CYS A 91 -11.81 11.46 29.22
N GLN A 92 -12.55 12.57 29.16
CA GLN A 92 -12.88 13.36 30.35
C GLN A 92 -13.89 12.67 31.26
N SER A 93 -14.89 12.00 30.68
CA SER A 93 -15.88 11.20 31.42
C SER A 93 -15.21 10.05 32.18
N HIS A 94 -14.28 9.34 31.52
CA HIS A 94 -13.50 8.28 32.15
C HIS A 94 -12.69 8.82 33.32
N ARG A 95 -11.95 9.93 33.12
CA ARG A 95 -11.16 10.56 34.17
C ARG A 95 -12.00 11.02 35.36
N LEU A 96 -13.20 11.55 35.11
CA LEU A 96 -14.12 11.96 36.18
C LEU A 96 -14.62 10.75 36.99
N THR A 97 -14.76 9.59 36.36
CA THR A 97 -15.34 8.39 36.98
C THR A 97 -14.30 7.52 37.68
N VAL A 98 -13.12 7.38 37.08
CA VAL A 98 -12.06 6.46 37.50
C VAL A 98 -10.90 7.20 38.16
N GLU A 99 -10.87 8.53 38.10
CA GLU A 99 -9.81 9.42 38.60
C GLU A 99 -8.43 9.25 37.92
N ASP A 100 -8.30 8.28 37.01
CA ASP A 100 -7.11 8.03 36.21
C ASP A 100 -7.30 8.38 34.72
N PRO A 101 -6.23 8.70 33.97
CA PRO A 101 -6.29 8.86 32.53
C PRO A 101 -6.63 7.53 31.83
N ALA A 102 -7.47 7.60 30.80
CA ALA A 102 -7.86 6.42 30.03
C ALA A 102 -6.67 5.82 29.26
N THR A 103 -6.62 4.50 29.15
CA THR A 103 -5.64 3.83 28.26
C THR A 103 -5.95 4.09 26.78
N VAL A 104 -4.93 3.96 25.93
CA VAL A 104 -5.08 4.15 24.48
C VAL A 104 -6.04 3.11 23.91
N GLU A 105 -5.98 1.86 24.40
CA GLU A 105 -6.89 0.79 23.99
C GLU A 105 -8.34 1.11 24.38
N TYR A 106 -8.59 1.62 25.58
CA TYR A 106 -9.94 1.94 26.04
C TYR A 106 -10.62 2.97 25.12
N ILE A 107 -9.92 4.04 24.78
CA ILE A 107 -10.44 5.07 23.86
C ILE A 107 -10.59 4.52 22.44
N THR A 108 -9.66 3.66 22.00
CA THR A 108 -9.77 2.96 20.70
C THR A 108 -11.02 2.11 20.63
N ARG A 109 -11.29 1.30 21.66
CA ARG A 109 -12.47 0.44 21.76
C ARG A 109 -13.76 1.27 21.74
N PHE A 110 -13.81 2.38 22.47
CA PHE A 110 -14.94 3.30 22.44
C PHE A 110 -15.21 3.87 21.03
N VAL A 111 -14.16 4.26 20.29
CA VAL A 111 -14.28 4.73 18.91
C VAL A 111 -14.79 3.61 18.00
N ALA A 112 -14.24 2.41 18.13
CA ALA A 112 -14.61 1.23 17.36
C ALA A 112 -16.07 0.83 17.59
N GLU A 113 -16.51 0.75 18.85
CA GLU A 113 -17.91 0.50 19.22
C GLU A 113 -18.85 1.59 18.70
N THR A 114 -18.41 2.86 18.72
CA THR A 114 -19.21 3.96 18.17
C THR A 114 -19.42 3.79 16.67
N LYS A 115 -18.39 3.34 15.93
CA LYS A 115 -18.51 3.04 14.50
C LYS A 115 -19.42 1.84 14.26
N GLN A 116 -19.22 0.76 14.99
CA GLN A 116 -20.01 -0.47 14.88
C GLN A 116 -21.51 -0.20 15.14
N LYS A 117 -21.85 0.63 16.14
CA LYS A 117 -23.25 1.00 16.39
C LYS A 117 -23.90 1.66 15.18
N TYR A 118 -23.15 2.40 14.37
CA TYR A 118 -23.65 3.04 13.14
C TYR A 118 -23.76 2.08 11.96
N THR A 119 -23.11 0.91 12.00
CA THR A 119 -23.32 -0.13 11.00
C THR A 119 -24.57 -0.95 11.30
N GLN A 120 -25.03 -1.00 12.55
CA GLN A 120 -26.19 -1.79 12.98
C GLN A 120 -27.47 -0.98 13.29
N SER A 121 -27.38 0.34 13.37
CA SER A 121 -28.54 1.20 13.65
C SER A 121 -29.32 1.57 12.38
N GLY A 122 -30.65 1.47 12.44
CA GLY A 122 -31.54 2.01 11.39
C GLY A 122 -31.38 3.53 11.21
N GLY A 123 -31.60 4.02 9.99
CA GLY A 123 -31.55 5.46 9.68
C GLY A 123 -30.16 6.11 9.77
N ARG A 124 -29.09 5.34 10.03
CA ARG A 124 -27.71 5.84 10.08
C ARG A 124 -26.85 5.16 9.02
N ARG A 125 -25.95 5.94 8.41
CA ARG A 125 -24.89 5.38 7.55
C ARG A 125 -23.63 5.11 8.37
N PRO A 126 -22.79 4.13 7.98
CA PRO A 126 -21.47 3.95 8.56
C PRO A 126 -20.60 5.21 8.46
N PHE A 127 -19.65 5.33 9.38
CA PHE A 127 -18.63 6.37 9.33
C PHE A 127 -17.63 6.08 8.20
N GLY A 128 -17.45 7.02 7.28
CA GLY A 128 -16.53 6.90 6.15
C GLY A 128 -15.07 7.20 6.51
N VAL A 129 -14.59 6.71 7.67
CA VAL A 129 -13.26 7.02 8.19
C VAL A 129 -12.58 5.83 8.84
N SER A 130 -11.29 5.68 8.55
CA SER A 130 -10.35 4.91 9.38
C SER A 130 -9.57 5.87 10.26
N THR A 131 -9.14 5.41 11.44
CA THR A 131 -8.35 6.22 12.36
C THR A 131 -7.11 5.48 12.83
N LEU A 132 -5.99 6.18 12.92
CA LEU A 132 -4.83 5.79 13.71
C LEU A 132 -4.93 6.51 15.06
N ILE A 133 -4.87 5.77 16.15
CA ILE A 133 -4.93 6.28 17.51
C ILE A 133 -3.62 5.89 18.18
N ILE A 134 -2.86 6.89 18.62
CA ILE A 134 -1.55 6.70 19.23
C ILE A 134 -1.52 7.35 20.61
N GLY A 135 -0.67 6.84 21.48
CA GLY A 135 -0.45 7.45 22.78
C GLY A 135 0.54 6.67 23.63
N LEU A 136 0.77 7.17 24.83
CA LEU A 136 1.44 6.42 25.89
C LEU A 136 0.40 5.98 26.90
N ASP A 137 0.35 4.71 27.25
CA ASP A 137 -0.44 4.25 28.39
C ASP A 137 0.14 4.81 29.71
N PRO A 138 -0.57 4.71 30.85
CA PRO A 138 -0.09 5.20 32.14
C PRO A 138 1.26 4.63 32.59
N ASP A 139 1.61 3.42 32.13
CA ASP A 139 2.91 2.77 32.32
C ASP A 139 4.01 3.29 31.38
N SER A 140 3.72 4.33 30.61
CA SER A 140 4.56 4.91 29.55
C SER A 140 4.84 3.97 28.36
N THR A 141 4.03 2.92 28.17
CA THR A 141 4.16 2.03 27.01
C THR A 141 3.57 2.72 25.77
N PRO A 142 4.33 2.85 24.67
CA PRO A 142 3.79 3.39 23.43
C PRO A 142 2.81 2.43 22.77
N ARG A 143 1.62 2.93 22.46
CA ARG A 143 0.55 2.19 21.80
C ARG A 143 0.19 2.83 20.47
N LEU A 144 -0.08 1.96 19.50
CA LEU A 144 -0.58 2.32 18.19
C LEU A 144 -1.73 1.39 17.84
N PHE A 145 -2.92 1.96 17.73
CA PHE A 145 -4.12 1.26 17.30
C PHE A 145 -4.65 1.83 15.99
N GLN A 146 -5.33 0.98 15.23
CA GLN A 146 -6.09 1.39 14.06
C GLN A 146 -7.52 0.92 14.19
N THR A 147 -8.49 1.76 13.79
CA THR A 147 -9.90 1.37 13.65
C THR A 147 -10.36 1.59 12.22
N ASP A 148 -11.24 0.73 11.72
CA ASP A 148 -11.82 0.81 10.38
C ASP A 148 -13.32 1.20 10.43
N PRO A 149 -13.97 1.49 9.28
CA PRO A 149 -15.40 1.79 9.18
C PRO A 149 -16.34 0.69 9.67
N SER A 150 -15.91 -0.57 9.70
CA SER A 150 -16.72 -1.70 10.18
C SER A 150 -16.89 -1.67 11.71
N GLY A 151 -15.98 -0.97 12.39
CA GLY A 151 -15.91 -0.88 13.84
C GLY A 151 -14.99 -1.92 14.46
N ASN A 152 -14.12 -2.55 13.67
CA ASN A 152 -13.02 -3.35 14.19
C ASN A 152 -11.86 -2.46 14.61
N TYR A 153 -11.03 -2.97 15.53
CA TYR A 153 -9.77 -2.34 15.90
C TYR A 153 -8.65 -3.36 16.11
N TYR A 154 -7.43 -2.94 15.82
CA TYR A 154 -6.22 -3.77 15.94
C TYR A 154 -5.05 -2.93 16.45
N GLU A 155 -4.16 -3.54 17.22
CA GLU A 155 -2.87 -2.95 17.62
C GLU A 155 -1.81 -3.23 16.55
N TRP A 156 -0.91 -2.27 16.30
CA TRP A 156 0.12 -2.39 15.28
C TRP A 156 1.48 -1.90 15.80
N SER A 157 2.56 -2.49 15.27
CA SER A 157 3.92 -1.97 15.42
C SER A 157 4.20 -0.80 14.48
N ALA A 158 3.73 -0.89 13.23
CA ALA A 158 3.66 0.20 12.29
C ALA A 158 2.43 -0.02 11.39
N ASN A 159 1.76 1.05 10.99
CA ASN A 159 0.61 0.94 10.10
C ASN A 159 0.34 2.26 9.37
N CYS A 160 -0.43 2.19 8.30
CA CYS A 160 -0.88 3.36 7.56
C CYS A 160 -2.33 3.21 7.06
N ILE A 161 -2.97 4.34 6.83
CA ILE A 161 -4.33 4.45 6.30
C ILE A 161 -4.41 5.54 5.24
N GLY A 162 -5.44 5.46 4.39
CA GLY A 162 -5.69 6.44 3.32
C GLY A 162 -5.12 6.00 1.97
N ARG A 163 -5.01 6.95 1.05
CA ARG A 163 -4.52 6.71 -0.31
C ARG A 163 -3.10 6.15 -0.29
N GLY A 164 -2.87 5.12 -1.11
CA GLY A 164 -1.55 4.49 -1.28
C GLY A 164 -1.11 3.65 -0.08
N SER A 165 -2.04 3.27 0.80
CA SER A 165 -1.72 2.45 1.99
C SER A 165 -1.06 1.12 1.64
N ASP A 166 -1.41 0.51 0.51
CA ASP A 166 -0.90 -0.82 0.17
C ASP A 166 0.60 -0.77 -0.14
N VAL A 167 1.03 0.26 -0.89
CA VAL A 167 2.45 0.53 -1.19
C VAL A 167 3.23 0.84 0.09
N ILE A 168 2.65 1.65 0.97
CA ILE A 168 3.32 2.03 2.23
C ILE A 168 3.42 0.84 3.18
N LYS A 169 2.41 -0.02 3.26
CA LYS A 169 2.46 -1.24 4.08
C LYS A 169 3.59 -2.16 3.63
N GLU A 170 3.70 -2.43 2.32
CA GLU A 170 4.78 -3.24 1.79
C GLU A 170 6.17 -2.63 2.09
N TYR A 171 6.27 -1.30 2.00
CA TYR A 171 7.50 -0.60 2.37
C TYR A 171 7.82 -0.71 3.87
N LEU A 172 6.82 -0.55 4.73
CA LEU A 172 6.94 -0.69 6.18
C LEU A 172 7.34 -2.11 6.58
N GLU A 173 6.76 -3.14 5.96
CA GLU A 173 7.12 -4.55 6.22
C GLU A 173 8.60 -4.84 5.94
N LYS A 174 9.18 -4.18 4.94
CA LYS A 174 10.61 -4.33 4.58
C LYS A 174 11.55 -3.47 5.41
N SER A 175 11.08 -2.31 5.88
CA SER A 175 11.94 -1.27 6.46
C SER A 175 11.80 -1.13 7.99
N TYR A 176 10.76 -1.69 8.58
CA TYR A 176 10.52 -1.65 10.02
C TYR A 176 11.49 -2.59 10.76
N THR A 177 11.97 -2.11 11.90
CA THR A 177 12.79 -2.87 12.85
C THR A 177 12.23 -2.66 14.24
N GLU A 178 12.31 -3.68 15.08
CA GLU A 178 11.86 -3.54 16.47
C GLU A 178 12.79 -2.61 17.26
N ASN A 179 12.23 -1.97 18.29
CA ASN A 179 12.97 -1.12 19.24
C ASN A 179 13.69 0.08 18.61
N MET A 180 13.17 0.63 17.51
CA MET A 180 13.67 1.89 16.94
C MET A 180 13.68 3.01 17.98
N ASP A 181 14.70 3.85 17.92
CA ASP A 181 14.70 5.09 18.68
C ASP A 181 13.69 6.10 18.10
N GLU A 182 13.45 7.20 18.80
CA GLU A 182 12.48 8.21 18.37
C GLU A 182 12.87 8.83 17.01
N THR A 183 14.17 9.04 16.75
CA THR A 183 14.67 9.65 15.52
C THR A 183 14.58 8.72 14.31
N GLU A 184 14.83 7.44 14.49
CA GLU A 184 14.67 6.37 13.52
C GLU A 184 13.19 6.20 13.18
N ALA A 185 12.31 6.18 14.19
CA ALA A 185 10.86 6.09 13.98
C ALA A 185 10.30 7.31 13.21
N ILE A 186 10.78 8.53 13.52
CA ILE A 186 10.45 9.75 12.76
C ILE A 186 10.94 9.62 11.31
N THR A 187 12.19 9.20 11.12
CA THR A 187 12.81 9.06 9.80
C THR A 187 12.06 8.03 8.96
N LEU A 188 11.72 6.87 9.53
CA LEU A 188 10.92 5.84 8.85
C LEU A 188 9.54 6.38 8.49
N THR A 189 8.87 7.08 9.41
CA THR A 189 7.54 7.69 9.14
C THR A 189 7.59 8.65 7.95
N ILE A 190 8.62 9.51 7.87
CA ILE A 190 8.80 10.45 6.75
C ILE A 190 9.13 9.68 5.46
N LYS A 191 10.05 8.70 5.51
CA LYS A 191 10.39 7.83 4.36
C LYS A 191 9.14 7.15 3.80
N SER A 192 8.30 6.59 4.66
CA SER A 192 7.04 5.95 4.29
C SER A 192 6.05 6.91 3.63
N LEU A 193 5.87 8.12 4.16
CA LEU A 193 4.99 9.12 3.54
C LEU A 193 5.50 9.54 2.15
N MET A 194 6.81 9.65 1.97
CA MET A 194 7.42 10.03 0.69
C MET A 194 7.26 8.99 -0.42
N GLU A 195 6.86 7.75 -0.11
CA GLU A 195 6.53 6.74 -1.15
C GLU A 195 5.26 7.13 -1.94
N VAL A 196 4.37 7.94 -1.34
CA VAL A 196 3.08 8.32 -1.96
C VAL A 196 2.93 9.83 -2.11
N VAL A 197 3.51 10.61 -1.19
CA VAL A 197 3.40 12.07 -1.19
C VAL A 197 4.46 12.66 -2.13
N GLN A 198 4.03 13.05 -3.34
CA GLN A 198 4.88 13.65 -4.37
C GLN A 198 5.33 15.09 -4.06
N THR A 199 4.76 15.71 -3.03
CA THR A 199 4.95 17.14 -2.72
C THR A 199 5.80 17.28 -1.46
N GLY A 200 6.80 18.18 -1.50
CA GLY A 200 7.85 18.31 -0.48
C GLY A 200 7.36 18.55 0.95
N ALA A 201 8.31 18.56 1.88
CA ALA A 201 8.14 18.58 3.35
C ALA A 201 7.01 19.47 3.93
N LYS A 202 6.63 20.57 3.26
CA LYS A 202 5.50 21.44 3.64
C LYS A 202 4.14 20.72 3.74
N ASN A 203 4.01 19.59 3.04
CA ASN A 203 2.81 18.77 3.03
C ASN A 203 2.87 17.60 4.02
N ILE A 204 3.86 17.57 4.90
CA ILE A 204 4.00 16.56 5.94
C ILE A 204 3.85 17.23 7.30
N GLU A 205 3.04 16.62 8.17
CA GLU A 205 2.96 16.99 9.59
C GLU A 205 3.28 15.75 10.43
N ILE A 206 4.24 15.89 11.35
CA ILE A 206 4.68 14.83 12.24
C ILE A 206 4.44 15.25 13.70
N VAL A 207 3.92 14.31 14.48
CA VAL A 207 3.86 14.38 15.94
C VAL A 207 4.52 13.13 16.49
N SER A 208 5.51 13.29 17.36
CA SER A 208 6.03 12.21 18.20
C SER A 208 5.54 12.38 19.63
N ILE A 209 5.30 11.25 20.29
CA ILE A 209 4.98 11.17 21.71
C ILE A 209 6.01 10.23 22.32
N SER A 210 6.75 10.71 23.32
CA SER A 210 7.72 9.91 24.07
C SER A 210 7.63 10.25 25.55
N LYS A 211 8.40 9.54 26.40
CA LYS A 211 8.50 9.86 27.84
C LYS A 211 8.95 11.30 28.09
N GLY A 212 9.68 11.91 27.15
CA GLY A 212 10.10 13.31 27.20
C GLY A 212 9.00 14.32 26.87
N GLY A 213 7.81 13.85 26.49
CA GLY A 213 6.64 14.66 26.16
C GLY A 213 6.23 14.56 24.69
N ILE A 214 5.38 15.48 24.27
CA ILE A 214 4.88 15.57 22.89
C ILE A 214 5.74 16.54 22.11
N ARG A 215 6.26 16.12 20.97
CA ARG A 215 6.99 16.98 20.03
C ARG A 215 6.24 17.05 18.70
N ARG A 216 5.89 18.27 18.28
CA ARG A 216 5.41 18.54 16.93
C ARG A 216 6.59 19.09 16.12
N LEU A 217 6.94 18.42 15.03
CA LEU A 217 8.06 18.88 14.21
C LEU A 217 7.66 20.13 13.43
N SER A 218 8.57 21.11 13.43
CA SER A 218 8.46 22.31 12.61
C SER A 218 8.76 22.01 11.14
N ILE A 219 8.26 22.83 10.22
CA ILE A 219 8.50 22.67 8.79
C ILE A 219 10.01 22.61 8.46
N PRO A 220 10.88 23.48 9.03
CA PRO A 220 12.32 23.40 8.79
C PRO A 220 12.95 22.08 9.22
N GLU A 221 12.52 21.51 10.36
CA GLU A 221 13.03 20.20 10.81
C GLU A 221 12.62 19.08 9.86
N VAL A 222 11.38 19.10 9.36
CA VAL A 222 10.91 18.12 8.38
C VAL A 222 11.63 18.30 7.03
N GLU A 223 11.89 19.54 6.60
CA GLU A 223 12.69 19.84 5.41
C GLU A 223 14.10 19.26 5.53
N GLU A 224 14.79 19.49 6.66
CA GLU A 224 16.14 18.96 6.90
C GLU A 224 16.19 17.42 6.86
N ILE A 225 15.23 16.75 7.50
CA ILE A 225 15.16 15.28 7.48
C ILE A 225 14.85 14.78 6.07
N THR A 226 13.96 15.45 5.35
CA THR A 226 13.59 15.07 3.97
C THR A 226 14.78 15.19 3.03
N GLU A 227 15.58 16.25 3.13
CA GLU A 227 16.80 16.44 2.33
C GLU A 227 17.84 15.35 2.61
N LYS A 228 18.06 15.00 3.90
CA LYS A 228 18.92 13.88 4.29
C LYS A 228 18.44 12.56 3.68
N ILE A 229 17.15 12.27 3.75
CA ILE A 229 16.54 11.07 3.16
C ILE A 229 16.75 11.02 1.64
N GLN A 230 16.54 12.14 0.93
CA GLN A 230 16.75 12.20 -0.52
C GLN A 230 18.21 12.00 -0.90
N ALA A 231 19.14 12.59 -0.14
CA ALA A 231 20.57 12.39 -0.35
C ALA A 231 20.99 10.93 -0.13
N GLU A 232 20.47 10.28 0.92
CA GLU A 232 20.68 8.83 1.18
C GLU A 232 20.13 7.97 0.04
N LYS A 233 18.88 8.22 -0.41
CA LYS A 233 18.28 7.49 -1.53
C LYS A 233 19.11 7.66 -2.81
N ALA A 234 19.51 8.89 -3.15
CA ALA A 234 20.33 9.16 -4.32
C ALA A 234 21.72 8.51 -4.23
N ALA A 235 22.33 8.45 -3.04
CA ALA A 235 23.58 7.75 -2.81
C ALA A 235 23.42 6.23 -2.94
N ALA A 236 22.35 5.66 -2.37
CA ALA A 236 22.03 4.24 -2.47
C ALA A 236 21.72 3.83 -3.92
N GLU A 237 21.04 4.67 -4.71
CA GLU A 237 20.84 4.45 -6.14
C GLU A 237 22.14 4.54 -6.93
N LYS A 238 23.05 5.48 -6.61
CA LYS A 238 24.38 5.54 -7.21
C LYS A 238 25.23 4.31 -6.86
N GLN A 239 25.04 3.72 -5.69
CA GLN A 239 25.71 2.47 -5.29
C GLN A 239 25.07 1.23 -5.94
N LYS A 240 23.74 1.16 -6.04
CA LYS A 240 23.00 0.14 -6.82
C LYS A 240 23.27 0.22 -8.33
N LYS A 241 23.75 1.36 -8.83
CA LYS A 241 24.27 1.51 -10.19
C LYS A 241 25.65 0.86 -10.41
N LYS A 242 26.22 0.13 -9.44
CA LYS A 242 27.13 -0.98 -9.74
C LYS A 242 26.27 -2.20 -10.10
N PRO A 243 26.37 -2.75 -11.32
CA PRO A 243 25.36 -3.65 -11.88
C PRO A 243 25.33 -4.98 -11.13
N GLN A 244 24.33 -5.16 -10.27
CA GLN A 244 23.86 -6.48 -9.84
C GLN A 244 22.40 -6.59 -10.29
N GLN A 245 22.23 -7.18 -11.47
CA GLN A 245 20.95 -7.41 -12.11
C GLN A 245 20.30 -8.65 -11.48
N GLN A 246 19.23 -8.46 -10.72
CA GLN A 246 18.32 -9.54 -10.35
C GLN A 246 17.15 -9.54 -11.32
N TYR A 247 17.08 -10.54 -12.18
CA TYR A 247 15.82 -10.94 -12.81
C TYR A 247 15.08 -11.85 -11.82
N ALA A 248 13.74 -11.90 -11.89
CA ALA A 248 12.91 -12.79 -11.10
C ALA A 248 13.36 -14.27 -11.20
N SER A 249 12.76 -15.17 -10.42
CA SER A 249 13.04 -16.60 -10.18
C SER A 249 13.24 -17.55 -11.40
N LEU A 250 13.39 -17.01 -12.61
CA LEU A 250 13.83 -17.73 -13.81
C LEU A 250 15.34 -17.97 -13.82
N TYR A 251 15.72 -19.23 -14.08
CA TYR A 251 17.08 -19.60 -14.41
C TYR A 251 17.27 -19.58 -15.93
N PHE A 252 18.18 -18.73 -16.42
CA PHE A 252 18.63 -18.75 -17.81
C PHE A 252 19.86 -19.63 -17.94
N ILE A 253 19.82 -20.60 -18.87
CA ILE A 253 20.97 -21.44 -19.22
C ILE A 253 21.38 -21.07 -20.64
N VAL A 254 22.62 -20.61 -20.78
CA VAL A 254 23.23 -20.28 -22.08
C VAL A 254 24.50 -21.10 -22.23
N SER A 255 24.63 -21.80 -23.36
CA SER A 255 25.86 -22.52 -23.70
C SER A 255 26.85 -21.54 -24.33
N VAL A 256 28.02 -21.40 -23.72
CA VAL A 256 29.10 -20.51 -24.17
C VAL A 256 30.34 -21.33 -24.54
N THR A 257 31.09 -20.90 -25.54
CA THR A 257 32.39 -21.45 -25.90
C THR A 257 33.50 -20.71 -25.13
N PRO A 258 34.71 -21.29 -24.98
CA PRO A 258 35.83 -20.62 -24.32
C PRO A 258 36.29 -19.30 -24.97
N ASN A 259 35.82 -19.00 -26.18
CA ASN A 259 36.16 -17.79 -26.92
C ASN A 259 35.08 -16.70 -26.82
N ASP A 260 33.94 -17.00 -26.19
CA ASP A 260 32.83 -16.06 -26.04
C ASP A 260 33.05 -15.11 -24.87
N ASN A 261 32.59 -13.87 -25.04
CA ASN A 261 32.65 -12.88 -23.98
C ASN A 261 31.45 -13.07 -23.03
N GLU A 262 31.74 -13.53 -21.80
CA GLU A 262 30.73 -13.75 -20.76
C GLU A 262 29.87 -12.51 -20.48
N LEU A 263 30.44 -11.31 -20.57
CA LEU A 263 29.71 -10.06 -20.33
C LEU A 263 28.71 -9.76 -21.45
N LEU A 264 29.05 -10.12 -22.71
CA LEU A 264 28.10 -10.01 -23.82
C LEU A 264 26.95 -11.00 -23.63
N MET A 265 27.23 -12.22 -23.18
CA MET A 265 26.19 -13.23 -22.92
C MET A 265 25.21 -12.79 -21.84
N LEU A 266 25.69 -12.16 -20.76
CA LEU A 266 24.84 -11.58 -19.73
C LEU A 266 23.99 -10.40 -20.26
N GLU A 267 24.57 -9.54 -21.11
CA GLU A 267 23.82 -8.45 -21.74
C GLU A 267 22.77 -8.98 -22.73
N LEU A 268 23.01 -10.12 -23.40
CA LEU A 268 22.01 -10.79 -24.23
C LEU A 268 20.81 -11.26 -23.39
N ILE A 269 21.07 -11.94 -22.28
CA ILE A 269 20.01 -12.37 -21.36
C ILE A 269 19.21 -11.17 -20.86
N HIS A 270 19.90 -10.12 -20.40
CA HIS A 270 19.26 -8.88 -19.93
C HIS A 270 18.33 -8.29 -20.98
N ARG A 271 18.86 -8.12 -22.20
CA ARG A 271 18.12 -7.53 -23.30
C ARG A 271 16.85 -8.31 -23.61
N TYR A 272 16.92 -9.64 -23.60
CA TYR A 272 15.78 -10.50 -23.82
C TYR A 272 14.71 -10.32 -22.73
N VAL A 273 15.10 -10.29 -21.45
CA VAL A 273 14.15 -10.06 -20.34
C VAL A 273 13.47 -8.70 -20.43
N GLU A 274 14.20 -7.64 -20.79
CA GLU A 274 13.61 -6.31 -20.98
C GLU A 274 12.61 -6.24 -22.14
N ILE A 275 12.80 -7.07 -23.18
CA ILE A 275 11.84 -7.13 -24.29
C ILE A 275 10.58 -7.87 -23.83
N LEU A 276 10.73 -9.00 -23.12
CA LEU A 276 9.60 -9.74 -22.54
C LEU A 276 8.78 -8.86 -21.60
N ASP A 277 9.44 -8.14 -20.69
CA ASP A 277 8.76 -7.28 -19.71
C ASP A 277 7.96 -6.15 -20.37
N LYS A 278 8.51 -5.56 -21.44
CA LYS A 278 7.82 -4.55 -22.24
C LYS A 278 6.67 -5.09 -23.07
N TYR A 279 6.77 -6.32 -23.55
CA TYR A 279 5.72 -6.96 -24.33
C TYR A 279 4.52 -7.34 -23.44
N PHE A 280 4.76 -7.96 -22.28
CA PHE A 280 3.69 -8.42 -21.38
C PHE A 280 3.19 -7.33 -20.42
N GLY A 281 3.94 -6.25 -20.18
CA GLY A 281 3.53 -5.16 -19.29
C GLY A 281 3.62 -5.55 -17.81
N ASN A 282 4.83 -5.91 -17.37
CA ASN A 282 5.19 -6.62 -16.13
C ASN A 282 5.07 -8.14 -16.28
N VAL A 283 6.10 -8.76 -16.86
CA VAL A 283 6.08 -10.20 -17.14
C VAL A 283 6.15 -11.04 -15.85
N CYS A 284 5.25 -12.02 -15.71
CA CYS A 284 5.31 -13.02 -14.65
C CYS A 284 5.53 -14.45 -15.20
N GLU A 285 5.83 -15.41 -14.32
CA GLU A 285 6.08 -16.81 -14.69
C GLU A 285 4.89 -17.44 -15.43
N LEU A 286 3.66 -17.11 -15.01
CA LEU A 286 2.43 -17.60 -15.65
C LEU A 286 2.30 -17.07 -17.08
N ASP A 287 2.68 -15.82 -17.34
CA ASP A 287 2.62 -15.23 -18.69
C ASP A 287 3.52 -15.99 -19.66
N LEU A 288 4.73 -16.35 -19.21
CA LEU A 288 5.67 -17.12 -20.01
C LEU A 288 5.23 -18.57 -20.21
N ILE A 289 4.59 -19.19 -19.21
CA ILE A 289 4.07 -20.56 -19.31
C ILE A 289 2.90 -20.63 -20.30
N PHE A 290 1.93 -19.71 -20.18
CA PHE A 290 0.74 -19.72 -21.04
C PHE A 290 1.02 -19.20 -22.45
N ASN A 291 2.04 -18.34 -22.61
CA ASN A 291 2.38 -17.73 -23.90
C ASN A 291 3.81 -18.04 -24.35
N PHE A 292 4.30 -19.27 -24.09
CA PHE A 292 5.68 -19.65 -24.43
C PHE A 292 5.99 -19.44 -25.92
N GLN A 293 5.00 -19.65 -26.80
CA GLN A 293 5.14 -19.41 -28.25
C GLN A 293 5.52 -17.96 -28.57
N LYS A 294 4.95 -16.99 -27.86
CA LYS A 294 5.29 -15.57 -28.00
C LYS A 294 6.69 -15.27 -27.49
N ALA A 295 7.08 -15.89 -26.37
CA ALA A 295 8.45 -15.78 -25.86
C ALA A 295 9.48 -16.32 -26.88
N TYR A 296 9.23 -17.50 -27.48
CA TYR A 296 10.09 -18.04 -28.55
C TYR A 296 10.13 -17.17 -29.80
N PHE A 297 8.99 -16.59 -30.19
CA PHE A 297 8.96 -15.67 -31.32
C PHE A 297 9.83 -14.43 -31.08
N ILE A 298 9.68 -13.82 -29.90
CA ILE A 298 10.52 -12.69 -29.46
C ILE A 298 12.00 -13.10 -29.43
N LEU A 299 12.30 -14.31 -28.95
CA LEU A 299 13.66 -14.83 -28.92
C LEU A 299 14.23 -14.98 -30.33
N ASN A 300 13.46 -15.47 -31.30
CA ASN A 300 13.91 -15.64 -32.68
C ASN A 300 14.16 -14.30 -33.39
N GLU A 301 13.33 -13.29 -33.14
CA GLU A 301 13.58 -11.93 -33.66
C GLU A 301 14.83 -11.31 -33.04
N TYR A 302 15.16 -11.73 -31.82
CA TYR A 302 16.30 -11.22 -31.10
C TYR A 302 17.61 -11.94 -31.45
N ILE A 303 17.59 -13.27 -31.45
CA ILE A 303 18.74 -14.17 -31.67
C ILE A 303 18.34 -15.23 -32.68
N MET A 304 19.16 -15.40 -33.71
CA MET A 304 18.98 -16.44 -34.71
C MET A 304 20.29 -17.17 -34.95
N ALA A 305 20.24 -18.50 -34.91
CA ALA A 305 21.42 -19.37 -35.07
C ALA A 305 22.60 -19.06 -34.11
N GLY A 306 22.30 -18.55 -32.91
CA GLY A 306 23.31 -18.22 -31.91
C GLY A 306 23.92 -16.82 -32.05
N GLU A 307 23.50 -16.06 -33.06
CA GLU A 307 23.96 -14.69 -33.31
C GLU A 307 22.82 -13.68 -33.04
N MET A 308 23.19 -12.49 -32.57
CA MET A 308 22.22 -11.40 -32.37
C MET A 308 21.74 -10.90 -33.74
N GLN A 309 20.44 -11.06 -34.01
CA GLN A 309 19.83 -10.63 -35.27
C GLN A 309 19.43 -9.16 -35.22
N GLU A 310 18.70 -8.76 -34.18
CA GLU A 310 18.24 -7.38 -33.99
C GLU A 310 18.64 -6.88 -32.61
N SER A 311 19.24 -5.69 -32.56
CA SER A 311 19.69 -5.08 -31.30
C SER A 311 18.65 -4.12 -30.71
N SER A 312 17.75 -3.60 -31.54
CA SER A 312 16.74 -2.62 -31.19
C SER A 312 15.49 -3.27 -30.61
N LYS A 313 15.29 -3.11 -29.29
CA LYS A 313 14.05 -3.50 -28.58
C LYS A 313 12.79 -2.97 -29.27
N LYS A 314 12.86 -1.74 -29.80
CA LYS A 314 11.71 -1.10 -30.46
C LYS A 314 11.34 -1.77 -31.78
N THR A 315 12.34 -2.29 -32.49
CA THR A 315 12.11 -3.00 -33.75
C THR A 315 11.49 -4.37 -33.47
N ILE A 316 12.08 -5.12 -32.52
CA ILE A 316 11.58 -6.43 -32.11
C ILE A 316 10.12 -6.34 -31.66
N LEU A 317 9.82 -5.44 -30.71
CA LEU A 317 8.44 -5.24 -30.23
C LEU A 317 7.46 -4.87 -31.35
N ARG A 318 7.89 -4.06 -32.33
CA ARG A 318 7.04 -3.68 -33.46
C ARG A 318 6.69 -4.90 -34.31
N VAL A 319 7.67 -5.72 -34.65
CA VAL A 319 7.47 -6.93 -35.47
C VAL A 319 6.59 -7.92 -34.72
N THR A 320 6.82 -8.13 -33.42
CA THR A 320 5.99 -9.00 -32.59
C THR A 320 4.53 -8.54 -32.55
N LEU A 321 4.28 -7.25 -32.33
CA LEU A 321 2.91 -6.72 -32.30
C LEU A 321 2.21 -6.81 -33.67
N GLN A 322 2.94 -6.59 -34.77
CA GLN A 322 2.39 -6.79 -36.12
C GLN A 322 2.01 -8.25 -36.38
N GLN A 323 2.81 -9.19 -35.87
CA GLN A 323 2.49 -10.61 -35.97
C GLN A 323 1.21 -10.97 -35.19
N ASP A 324 1.01 -10.38 -34.01
CA ASP A 324 -0.21 -10.56 -33.21
C ASP A 324 -1.46 -10.02 -33.92
N GLU A 325 -1.33 -8.86 -34.59
CA GLU A 325 -2.39 -8.29 -35.42
C GLU A 325 -2.76 -9.21 -36.59
N ILE A 326 -1.78 -9.81 -37.25
CA ILE A 326 -2.01 -10.77 -38.34
C ILE A 326 -2.69 -12.04 -37.81
N GLU A 327 -2.21 -12.59 -36.69
CA GLU A 327 -2.80 -13.79 -36.08
C GLU A 327 -4.25 -13.57 -35.66
N THR A 328 -4.57 -12.40 -35.09
CA THR A 328 -5.95 -12.05 -34.72
C THR A 328 -6.85 -11.85 -35.94
N GLN A 329 -6.33 -11.30 -37.04
CA GLN A 329 -7.06 -11.20 -38.32
C GLN A 329 -7.32 -12.59 -38.93
N GLU A 330 -6.31 -13.46 -39.00
CA GLU A 330 -6.47 -14.81 -39.54
C GLU A 330 -7.47 -15.65 -38.73
N ASN A 331 -7.42 -15.56 -37.39
CA ASN A 331 -8.35 -16.27 -36.52
C ASN A 331 -9.79 -15.77 -36.69
N SER A 332 -9.97 -14.48 -36.96
CA SER A 332 -11.27 -13.88 -37.25
C SER A 332 -11.83 -14.33 -38.61
N GLU A 333 -10.97 -14.45 -39.63
CA GLU A 333 -11.35 -14.90 -40.98
C GLU A 333 -11.68 -16.40 -41.05
N ARG A 334 -11.03 -17.23 -40.22
CA ARG A 334 -11.27 -18.69 -40.18
C ARG A 334 -12.54 -19.10 -39.44
N GLY A 335 -13.34 -18.15 -38.94
CA GLY A 335 -14.65 -18.43 -38.31
C GLY A 335 -14.57 -19.13 -36.96
N TRP A 336 -13.40 -19.14 -36.30
CA TRP A 336 -13.24 -19.63 -34.92
C TRP A 336 -13.60 -18.53 -33.92
N GLY A 337 -14.79 -17.94 -34.07
CA GLY A 337 -15.35 -17.01 -33.10
C GLY A 337 -15.37 -17.67 -31.73
N GLU A 338 -14.57 -17.12 -30.81
CA GLU A 338 -14.51 -17.43 -29.38
C GLU A 338 -14.69 -18.91 -29.03
N LEU A 339 -13.67 -19.74 -29.30
CA LEU A 339 -13.41 -20.82 -28.36
C LEU A 339 -13.11 -20.17 -27.01
N ASN A 340 -14.07 -20.25 -26.11
CA ASN A 340 -14.03 -19.72 -24.76
C ASN A 340 -12.84 -20.32 -23.99
N LEU A 341 -11.67 -19.69 -24.10
CA LEU A 341 -10.43 -20.08 -23.43
C LEU A 341 -10.55 -19.97 -21.90
N ASP A 342 -11.47 -19.15 -21.39
CA ASP A 342 -11.80 -19.14 -19.95
C ASP A 342 -12.43 -20.45 -19.49
N GLY A 343 -13.18 -21.13 -20.37
CA GLY A 343 -13.73 -22.46 -20.12
C GLY A 343 -12.66 -23.56 -20.11
N VAL A 344 -11.66 -23.47 -21.00
CA VAL A 344 -10.53 -24.41 -21.08
C VAL A 344 -9.59 -24.22 -19.90
N ALA A 345 -9.32 -22.98 -19.49
CA ALA A 345 -8.53 -22.67 -18.30
C ALA A 345 -9.21 -23.18 -17.01
N LYS A 346 -10.53 -23.04 -16.88
CA LYS A 346 -11.29 -23.63 -15.75
C LYS A 346 -11.27 -25.15 -15.76
N SER A 347 -11.41 -25.78 -16.94
CA SER A 347 -11.33 -27.23 -17.12
C SER A 347 -9.94 -27.79 -16.74
N ALA A 348 -8.88 -27.11 -17.15
CA ALA A 348 -7.50 -27.47 -16.81
C ALA A 348 -7.17 -27.25 -15.32
N LEU A 349 -7.74 -26.21 -14.68
CA LEU A 349 -7.60 -25.99 -13.24
C LEU A 349 -8.32 -27.06 -12.42
N LEU A 350 -9.49 -27.52 -12.87
CA LEU A 350 -10.23 -28.63 -12.27
C LEU A 350 -9.46 -29.94 -12.36
N SER A 351 -8.86 -30.26 -13.53
CA SER A 351 -8.08 -31.50 -13.69
C SER A 351 -6.79 -31.51 -12.85
N VAL A 352 -6.17 -30.36 -12.62
CA VAL A 352 -4.99 -30.23 -11.72
C VAL A 352 -5.39 -30.37 -10.25
N GLN A 353 -6.57 -29.87 -9.84
CA GLN A 353 -7.09 -30.07 -8.49
C GLN A 353 -7.50 -31.53 -8.24
N GLU A 354 -8.14 -32.18 -9.21
CA GLU A 354 -8.50 -33.61 -9.16
C GLU A 354 -7.24 -34.50 -9.13
N PHE A 355 -6.20 -34.16 -9.89
CA PHE A 355 -4.90 -34.85 -9.86
C PHE A 355 -4.15 -34.64 -8.53
N ARG A 356 -4.25 -33.45 -7.92
CA ARG A 356 -3.70 -33.23 -6.57
C ARG A 356 -4.44 -34.04 -5.49
N GLN A 357 -5.76 -34.21 -5.63
CA GLN A 357 -6.53 -35.03 -4.69
C GLN A 357 -6.22 -36.53 -4.83
N SER A 358 -5.95 -37.03 -6.03
CA SER A 358 -5.59 -38.44 -6.25
C SER A 358 -4.21 -38.82 -5.68
N LEU A 359 -3.31 -37.85 -5.50
CA LEU A 359 -2.00 -38.05 -4.85
C LEU A 359 -2.07 -38.02 -3.31
N SER A 360 -3.24 -37.72 -2.73
CA SER A 360 -3.45 -37.60 -1.27
C SER A 360 -4.32 -38.70 -0.66
N ARG A 361 -4.66 -39.73 -1.44
CA ARG A 361 -5.23 -41.01 -1.00
C ARG A 361 -4.24 -42.12 -1.27
#